data_AF-A0A829R5X2-F1
#
_entry.id   AF-A0A829R5X2-F1
#
_cell.length_a   1.000
_cell.length_b   1.000
_cell.length_c   1.000
_cell.angle_alpha   90.00
_cell.angle_beta   90.00
_cell.angle_gamma   90.00
#
_symmetry.space_group_name_H-M   'P 1'
#
loop_
_entity.id
_entity.type
_entity.pdbx_description
1 polymer ?
#
loop_
_entity_poly.entity_id
_entity_poly.type
_entity_poly.pdbx_seq_one_letter_code
_entity_poly.pdbx_strand_id
1 'polypeptide(L)'
;MDMDLHRPRLSKQLGFINKGVTTIYEDDLNYQDCLISVAERVSFLGSGNIPLNSAEILTSDAVRKAIYEAAKRFDIIIIDSPPARLSPDTKLIISEFKNVLFVVRANKTRDKEIDEAFAKLKLINPTILGTVLNMKRISHKDRIKYEYN
;
A
#
# COMPACT_ATOMS: atom_id res chain seq x y z
N MET A 1 4.16 4.75 -1.71
CA MET A 1 5.13 3.66 -1.99
C MET A 1 4.35 2.50 -2.57
N ASP A 2 4.84 1.85 -3.62
CA ASP A 2 4.22 0.66 -4.22
C ASP A 2 4.92 -0.60 -3.70
N MET A 3 4.30 -1.29 -2.74
CA MET A 3 4.82 -2.53 -2.15
C MET A 3 4.04 -3.77 -2.64
N ASP A 4 3.21 -3.64 -3.69
CA ASP A 4 2.73 -4.81 -4.44
C ASP A 4 3.79 -5.25 -5.46
N LEU A 5 4.79 -5.97 -4.97
CA LEU A 5 5.93 -6.43 -5.78
C LEU A 5 5.53 -7.49 -6.82
N HIS A 6 4.34 -8.10 -6.71
CA HIS A 6 3.83 -9.04 -7.69
C HIS A 6 3.11 -8.33 -8.85
N ARG A 7 2.35 -7.27 -8.55
CA ARG A 7 1.53 -6.55 -9.52
C ARG A 7 1.59 -5.04 -9.26
N PRO A 8 2.75 -4.40 -9.52
CA PRO A 8 2.98 -3.00 -9.16
C PRO A 8 2.21 -2.04 -10.08
N ARG A 9 0.93 -1.86 -9.78
CA ARG A 9 -0.01 -1.11 -10.64
C ARG A 9 0.26 0.37 -10.59
N LEU A 10 0.56 0.92 -9.42
CA LEU A 10 0.88 2.34 -9.27
C LEU A 10 2.16 2.68 -10.02
N SER A 11 3.19 1.84 -9.88
CA SER A 11 4.46 2.00 -10.61
C SER A 11 4.24 2.01 -12.12
N LYS A 12 3.39 1.11 -12.63
CA LYS A 12 3.00 1.08 -14.06
C LYS A 12 2.19 2.32 -14.48
N GLN A 13 1.23 2.75 -13.68
CA GLN A 13 0.39 3.92 -13.98
C GLN A 13 1.17 5.23 -13.98
N LEU A 14 2.19 5.34 -13.12
CA LEU A 14 3.05 6.51 -13.04
C LEU A 14 4.25 6.44 -14.00
N GLY A 15 4.50 5.30 -14.66
CA GLY A 15 5.59 5.13 -15.62
C GLY A 15 6.96 4.85 -14.99
N PHE A 16 7.01 4.44 -13.72
CA PHE A 16 8.24 4.29 -12.93
C PHE A 16 8.36 2.89 -12.33
N ILE A 17 8.79 1.93 -13.17
CA ILE A 17 8.90 0.51 -12.79
C ILE A 17 10.33 0.04 -12.50
N ASN A 18 11.36 0.78 -12.92
CA ASN A 18 12.74 0.27 -12.93
C ASN A 18 13.54 0.54 -11.65
N LYS A 19 13.09 1.46 -10.79
CA LYS A 19 13.75 1.82 -9.53
C LYS A 19 12.72 1.93 -8.43
N GLY A 20 13.04 1.42 -7.25
CA GLY A 20 12.08 1.33 -6.15
C GLY A 20 12.52 0.44 -5.01
N VAL A 21 11.55 -0.16 -4.34
CA VAL A 21 11.75 -1.04 -3.18
C VAL A 21 12.71 -2.19 -3.50
N THR A 22 12.59 -2.85 -4.66
CA THR A 22 13.47 -3.97 -5.01
C THR A 22 14.90 -3.52 -5.28
N THR A 23 15.12 -2.40 -5.97
CA THR A 23 16.48 -1.90 -6.22
C THR A 23 17.17 -1.39 -4.96
N ILE A 24 16.42 -0.89 -3.97
CA ILE A 24 16.99 -0.56 -2.64
C ILE A 24 17.59 -1.81 -2.00
N TYR A 25 16.94 -2.97 -2.16
CA TYR A 25 17.41 -4.23 -1.62
C TYR A 25 18.52 -4.88 -2.47
N GLU A 26 18.29 -5.02 -3.77
CA GLU A 26 19.14 -5.79 -4.68
C GLU A 26 20.43 -5.04 -5.05
N ASP A 27 20.34 -3.72 -5.20
CA ASP A 27 21.44 -2.88 -5.70
C ASP A 27 22.05 -1.97 -4.61
N ASP A 28 21.62 -2.14 -3.34
CA ASP A 28 22.01 -1.30 -2.19
C ASP A 28 21.86 0.22 -2.45
N LEU A 29 20.84 0.59 -3.21
CA LEU A 29 20.58 1.99 -3.52
C LEU A 29 19.95 2.73 -2.34
N ASN A 30 20.34 3.99 -2.20
CA ASN A 30 19.69 4.85 -1.23
C ASN A 30 18.27 5.21 -1.69
N TYR A 31 17.30 5.24 -0.77
CA TYR A 31 15.90 5.44 -1.15
C TYR A 31 15.65 6.80 -1.82
N GLN A 32 16.44 7.83 -1.48
CA GLN A 32 16.38 9.15 -2.10
C GLN A 32 16.65 9.07 -3.60
N ASP A 33 17.54 8.18 -4.04
CA ASP A 33 17.89 8.00 -5.45
C ASP A 33 16.81 7.24 -6.24
N CYS A 34 15.87 6.62 -5.52
CA CYS A 34 14.71 5.93 -6.07
C CYS A 34 13.41 6.75 -5.95
N LEU A 35 13.44 7.91 -5.28
CA LEU A 35 12.27 8.77 -5.10
C LEU A 35 12.03 9.65 -6.32
N ILE A 36 10.75 9.84 -6.63
CA ILE A 36 10.32 10.64 -7.77
C ILE A 36 9.25 11.62 -7.32
N SER A 37 9.39 12.90 -7.67
CA SER A 37 8.35 13.89 -7.41
C SER A 37 7.20 13.71 -8.39
N VAL A 38 5.98 13.47 -7.88
CA VAL A 38 4.76 13.35 -8.70
C VAL A 38 3.84 14.57 -8.54
N ALA A 39 4.05 15.37 -7.49
CA ALA A 39 3.52 16.71 -7.31
C ALA A 39 4.44 17.51 -6.36
N GLU A 40 4.15 18.80 -6.11
CA GLU A 40 4.97 19.70 -5.29
C GLU A 40 5.31 19.13 -3.90
N ARG A 41 4.35 18.44 -3.26
CA ARG A 41 4.49 17.88 -1.92
C ARG A 41 4.24 16.38 -1.88
N VAL A 42 4.34 15.71 -3.03
CA VAL A 42 4.07 14.28 -3.15
C VAL A 42 5.22 13.62 -3.90
N SER A 43 5.89 12.70 -3.20
CA SER A 43 6.89 11.83 -3.78
C SER A 43 6.38 10.41 -3.87
N PHE A 44 6.86 9.68 -4.86
CA PHE A 44 6.55 8.29 -5.11
C PHE A 44 7.84 7.48 -5.08
N LEU A 45 7.79 6.37 -4.35
CA LEU A 45 8.78 5.30 -4.42
C LEU A 45 8.09 4.10 -5.08
N GLY A 46 8.57 3.73 -6.27
CA GLY A 46 8.04 2.61 -7.04
C GLY A 46 8.41 1.27 -6.43
N SER A 47 7.93 0.19 -7.06
CA SER A 47 8.29 -1.18 -6.67
C SER A 47 9.72 -1.54 -7.06
N GLY A 48 10.21 -1.03 -8.19
CA GLY A 48 11.35 -1.61 -8.91
C GLY A 48 10.94 -2.85 -9.70
N ASN A 49 11.94 -3.61 -10.19
CA ASN A 49 11.71 -4.83 -10.97
C ASN A 49 10.92 -5.86 -10.16
N ILE A 50 10.11 -6.69 -10.85
CA ILE A 50 9.36 -7.77 -10.20
C ILE A 50 10.38 -8.82 -9.71
N PRO A 51 10.48 -9.07 -8.39
CA PRO A 51 11.49 -9.96 -7.84
C PRO A 51 11.05 -11.42 -7.94
N LEU A 52 12.02 -12.34 -7.83
CA LEU A 52 11.73 -13.76 -7.70
C LEU A 52 11.11 -14.11 -6.33
N ASN A 53 11.52 -13.39 -5.27
CA ASN A 53 11.06 -13.61 -3.90
C ASN A 53 10.75 -12.28 -3.21
N SER A 54 9.46 -11.93 -3.12
CA SER A 54 9.02 -10.68 -2.47
C SER A 54 9.16 -10.72 -0.95
N ALA A 55 9.03 -11.88 -0.30
CA ALA A 55 9.04 -11.99 1.15
C ALA A 55 10.40 -11.58 1.76
N GLU A 56 11.49 -11.97 1.11
CA GLU A 56 12.85 -11.62 1.52
C GLU A 56 13.08 -10.11 1.46
N ILE A 57 12.65 -9.49 0.36
CA ILE A 57 12.76 -8.04 0.17
C ILE A 57 11.93 -7.28 1.20
N LEU A 58 10.66 -7.67 1.38
CA LEU A 58 9.73 -7.00 2.30
C LEU A 58 10.13 -7.12 3.77
N THR A 59 10.93 -8.14 4.14
CA THR A 59 11.42 -8.36 5.50
C THR A 59 12.85 -7.89 5.72
N SER A 60 13.53 -7.43 4.66
CA SER A 60 14.92 -7.01 4.69
C SER A 60 15.16 -5.77 5.56
N ASP A 61 16.35 -5.72 6.17
CA ASP A 61 16.80 -4.54 6.92
C ASP A 61 17.01 -3.32 6.00
N ALA A 62 17.37 -3.54 4.73
CA ALA A 62 17.54 -2.46 3.75
C ALA A 62 16.23 -1.69 3.54
N VAL A 63 15.13 -2.40 3.26
CA VAL A 63 13.80 -1.78 3.06
C VAL A 63 13.30 -1.16 4.36
N ARG A 64 13.48 -1.84 5.50
CA ARG A 64 13.12 -1.31 6.82
C ARG A 64 13.84 0.03 7.09
N LYS A 65 15.16 0.05 6.92
CA LYS A 65 15.99 1.26 7.10
C LYS A 65 15.57 2.38 6.16
N ALA A 66 15.32 2.08 4.89
CA ALA A 66 14.84 3.06 3.91
C ALA A 66 13.53 3.73 4.37
N ILE A 67 12.57 2.96 4.88
CA ILE A 67 11.29 3.50 5.36
C ILE A 67 11.47 4.32 6.64
N TYR A 68 12.32 3.88 7.58
CA TYR A 68 12.63 4.67 8.79
C TYR A 68 13.32 5.99 8.45
N GLU A 69 14.26 6.01 7.50
CA GLU A 69 14.91 7.24 7.05
C GLU A 69 13.93 8.14 6.27
N ALA A 70 13.02 7.56 5.47
CA ALA A 70 11.97 8.31 4.82
C ALA A 70 11.01 8.94 5.84
N ALA A 71 10.67 8.25 6.92
CA ALA A 71 9.77 8.75 7.96
C ALA A 71 10.31 10.00 8.69
N LYS A 72 11.62 10.25 8.64
CA LYS A 72 12.23 11.49 9.16
C LYS A 72 11.99 12.70 8.25
N ARG A 73 11.62 12.49 6.99
CA ARG A 73 11.47 13.54 5.96
C ARG A 73 10.04 13.73 5.48
N PHE A 74 9.18 12.74 5.66
CA PHE A 74 7.79 12.79 5.23
C PHE A 74 6.85 12.72 6.44
N ASP A 75 5.86 13.61 6.48
CA ASP A 75 4.84 13.62 7.52
C ASP A 75 3.96 12.36 7.45
N ILE A 76 3.71 11.86 6.24
CA ILE A 76 2.86 10.70 5.96
C ILE A 76 3.51 9.83 4.90
N ILE A 77 3.59 8.52 5.18
CA ILE A 77 3.97 7.50 4.22
C ILE A 77 2.76 6.61 3.94
N ILE A 78 2.29 6.60 2.70
CA ILE A 78 1.24 5.70 2.23
C ILE A 78 1.90 4.53 1.51
N ILE A 79 1.58 3.32 1.97
CA ILE A 79 2.05 2.07 1.36
C ILE A 79 0.87 1.43 0.64
N ASP A 80 0.99 1.28 -0.69
CA ASP A 80 0.11 0.42 -1.46
C ASP A 80 0.58 -1.02 -1.29
N SER A 81 -0.35 -1.90 -0.91
CA SER A 81 -0.07 -3.30 -0.59
C SER A 81 -0.88 -4.22 -1.51
N PRO A 82 -0.45 -5.47 -1.72
CA PRO A 82 -1.28 -6.48 -2.38
C PRO A 82 -2.64 -6.63 -1.68
N PRO A 83 -3.65 -7.21 -2.36
CA PRO A 83 -4.99 -7.37 -1.79
C PRO A 83 -4.99 -8.02 -0.41
N ALA A 84 -5.73 -7.42 0.52
CA ALA A 84 -5.86 -7.89 1.91
C ALA A 84 -6.47 -9.28 2.08
N ARG A 85 -6.89 -9.94 0.98
CA ARG A 85 -7.25 -11.36 0.95
C ARG A 85 -6.02 -12.26 1.06
N LEU A 86 -5.20 -11.98 2.07
CA LEU A 86 -4.22 -12.87 2.66
C LEU A 86 -3.04 -13.24 1.75
N SER A 87 -2.60 -12.32 0.90
CA SER A 87 -1.23 -12.43 0.38
C SER A 87 -0.27 -12.49 1.59
N PRO A 88 0.70 -13.43 1.62
CA PRO A 88 1.76 -13.43 2.62
C PRO A 88 2.41 -12.05 2.76
N ASP A 89 2.66 -11.39 1.63
CA ASP A 89 3.27 -10.06 1.54
C ASP A 89 2.48 -8.98 2.30
N THR A 90 1.15 -8.95 2.15
CA THR A 90 0.31 -8.00 2.89
C THR A 90 0.45 -8.24 4.40
N LYS A 91 0.59 -9.49 4.85
CA LYS A 91 0.82 -9.76 6.28
C LYS A 91 2.17 -9.25 6.73
N LEU A 92 3.22 -9.42 5.93
CA LEU A 92 4.57 -8.95 6.24
C LEU A 92 4.57 -7.42 6.39
N ILE A 93 4.00 -6.71 5.41
CA ILE A 93 3.87 -5.25 5.44
C ILE A 93 3.11 -4.79 6.69
N ILE A 94 1.94 -5.39 6.97
CA ILE A 94 1.14 -5.03 8.14
C ILE A 94 1.85 -5.37 9.44
N SER A 95 2.60 -6.47 9.49
CA SER A 95 3.33 -6.88 10.68
C SER A 95 4.40 -5.88 11.10
N GLU A 96 4.97 -5.16 10.13
CA GLU A 96 5.98 -4.12 10.34
C GLU A 96 5.35 -2.75 10.68
N PHE A 97 4.38 -2.27 9.89
CA PHE A 97 3.90 -0.88 10.01
C PHE A 97 2.64 -0.69 10.86
N LYS A 98 1.93 -1.80 11.19
CA LYS A 98 0.78 -1.92 12.10
C LYS A 98 -0.46 -1.07 11.82
N ASN A 99 -0.40 0.03 11.08
CA ASN A 99 -1.53 0.90 10.78
C ASN A 99 -2.15 0.54 9.43
N VAL A 100 -3.46 0.28 9.42
CA VAL A 100 -4.16 -0.21 8.23
C VAL A 100 -5.39 0.63 7.97
N LEU A 101 -5.50 1.13 6.74
CA LEU A 101 -6.75 1.65 6.19
C LEU A 101 -7.34 0.59 5.26
N PHE A 102 -8.49 0.03 5.62
CA PHE A 102 -9.07 -1.09 4.88
C PHE A 102 -9.96 -0.59 3.74
N VAL A 103 -9.72 -1.05 2.50
CA VAL A 103 -10.49 -0.59 1.33
C VAL A 103 -11.43 -1.67 0.84
N VAL A 104 -12.73 -1.37 0.80
CA VAL A 104 -13.80 -2.26 0.34
C VAL A 104 -14.41 -1.72 -0.94
N ARG A 105 -14.59 -2.55 -1.95
CA ARG A 105 -15.25 -2.13 -3.19
C ARG A 105 -16.75 -2.36 -3.12
N ALA A 106 -17.51 -1.27 -3.21
CA ALA A 106 -18.96 -1.26 -3.19
C ALA A 106 -19.55 -2.16 -4.29
N ASN A 107 -20.61 -2.90 -3.94
CA ASN A 107 -21.36 -3.77 -4.85
C ASN A 107 -20.51 -4.82 -5.58
N LYS A 108 -19.32 -5.14 -5.05
CA LYS A 108 -18.44 -6.17 -5.61
C LYS A 108 -17.89 -7.10 -4.54
N THR A 109 -17.42 -6.55 -3.42
CA THR A 109 -16.94 -7.35 -2.29
C THR A 109 -18.14 -7.83 -1.48
N ARG A 110 -18.21 -9.13 -1.21
CA ARG A 110 -19.29 -9.73 -0.41
C ARG A 110 -18.99 -9.63 1.08
N ASP A 111 -20.00 -9.53 1.93
CA ASP A 111 -19.84 -9.41 3.40
C ASP A 111 -18.96 -10.53 3.98
N LYS A 112 -19.17 -11.78 3.55
CA LYS A 112 -18.33 -12.92 3.96
C LYS A 112 -16.83 -12.72 3.63
N GLU A 113 -16.52 -12.09 2.50
CA GLU A 113 -15.12 -11.83 2.12
C GLU A 113 -14.49 -10.74 2.99
N ILE A 114 -15.30 -9.77 3.42
CA ILE A 114 -14.91 -8.74 4.38
C ILE A 114 -14.64 -9.40 5.73
N ASP A 115 -15.57 -10.22 6.23
CA ASP A 115 -15.45 -10.92 7.52
C ASP A 115 -14.20 -11.81 7.57
N GLU A 116 -13.95 -12.61 6.52
CA GLU A 116 -12.76 -13.43 6.41
C GLU A 116 -11.48 -12.60 6.45
N ALA A 117 -11.43 -11.46 5.74
CA ALA A 117 -10.27 -10.58 5.74
C ALA A 117 -10.05 -9.95 7.13
N PHE A 118 -11.10 -9.47 7.80
CA PHE A 118 -11.00 -8.94 9.16
C PHE A 118 -10.57 -10.00 10.17
N ALA A 119 -11.11 -11.23 10.09
CA ALA A 119 -10.69 -12.34 10.95
C ALA A 119 -9.18 -12.59 10.83
N LYS A 120 -8.64 -12.50 9.61
CA LYS A 120 -7.21 -12.67 9.34
C LYS A 120 -6.38 -11.48 9.82
N LEU A 121 -6.86 -10.25 9.64
CA LEU A 121 -6.20 -9.05 10.17
C LEU A 121 -6.11 -9.11 11.70
N LYS A 122 -7.17 -9.55 12.39
CA LYS A 122 -7.16 -9.71 13.85
C LYS A 122 -6.03 -10.61 14.36
N LEU A 123 -5.62 -11.63 13.61
CA LEU A 123 -4.49 -12.49 13.98
C LEU A 123 -3.13 -11.77 13.98
N ILE A 124 -2.99 -10.70 13.18
CA ILE A 124 -1.78 -9.89 13.09
C ILE A 124 -1.80 -8.75 14.12
N ASN A 125 -3.00 -8.45 14.65
CA ASN A 125 -3.29 -7.38 15.60
C ASN A 125 -2.81 -5.98 15.15
N PRO A 126 -3.19 -5.50 13.95
CA PRO A 126 -2.92 -4.13 13.53
C PRO A 126 -3.92 -3.14 14.12
N THR A 127 -3.53 -1.88 14.14
CA THR A 127 -4.44 -0.74 14.34
C THR A 127 -5.18 -0.47 13.02
N ILE A 128 -6.47 -0.80 12.98
CA ILE A 128 -7.32 -0.46 11.83
C ILE A 128 -7.80 0.97 12.01
N LEU A 129 -7.24 1.90 11.24
CA LEU A 129 -7.56 3.33 11.29
C LEU A 129 -9.00 3.62 10.84
N GLY A 130 -9.53 2.76 9.95
CA GLY A 130 -10.86 2.90 9.40
C GLY A 130 -11.08 2.04 8.17
N THR A 131 -12.24 2.19 7.56
CA THR A 131 -12.60 1.52 6.30
C THR A 131 -13.06 2.53 5.26
N VAL A 132 -12.60 2.37 4.02
CA VAL A 132 -13.00 3.16 2.86
C VAL A 132 -13.90 2.32 1.95
N LEU A 133 -15.14 2.75 1.76
CA LEU A 133 -16.03 2.19 0.75
C LEU A 133 -15.77 2.87 -0.59
N ASN A 134 -15.10 2.18 -1.50
CA ASN A 134 -14.70 2.71 -2.79
C ASN A 134 -15.66 2.28 -3.92
N MET A 135 -15.75 3.08 -4.98
CA MET A 135 -16.53 2.83 -6.20
C MET A 135 -18.03 2.63 -5.98
N LYS A 136 -18.59 3.23 -4.92
CA LYS A 136 -20.05 3.33 -4.76
C LYS A 136 -20.60 4.20 -5.89
N ARG A 137 -21.52 3.66 -6.69
CA ARG A 137 -22.30 4.47 -7.63
C ARG A 137 -23.23 5.35 -6.81
N ILE A 138 -23.00 6.65 -6.83
CA ILE A 138 -23.85 7.63 -6.16
C ILE A 138 -25.01 7.95 -7.10
N SER A 139 -26.25 7.65 -6.69
CA SER A 139 -27.43 8.04 -7.48
C SER A 139 -27.68 9.55 -7.37
N HIS A 140 -28.47 10.11 -8.28
CA HIS A 140 -28.83 11.54 -8.23
C HIS A 140 -29.55 11.90 -6.92
N LYS A 141 -30.36 10.98 -6.36
CA LYS A 141 -31.01 11.15 -5.04
C LYS A 141 -30.02 11.15 -3.89
N ASP A 142 -28.96 10.33 -3.96
CA ASP A 142 -27.94 10.31 -2.93
C ASP A 142 -27.15 11.62 -2.88
N ARG A 143 -26.84 12.23 -4.04
CA ARG A 143 -26.12 13.52 -4.10
C ARG A 143 -26.85 14.64 -3.38
N ILE A 144 -28.16 14.78 -3.63
CA ILE A 144 -28.99 15.79 -2.98
C ILE A 144 -28.95 15.61 -1.46
N LYS A 145 -28.95 14.38 -0.94
CA LYS A 145 -28.91 14.12 0.50
C LYS A 145 -27.57 14.50 1.18
N TYR A 146 -26.46 14.53 0.44
CA TYR A 146 -25.14 14.93 0.97
C TYR A 146 -24.92 16.44 0.98
N GLU A 147 -25.62 17.21 0.14
CA GLU A 147 -25.47 18.69 0.07
C GLU A 147 -26.19 19.43 1.20
N TYR A 148 -27.04 18.74 1.99
CA TYR A 148 -27.80 19.33 3.10
C TYR A 148 -27.33 18.85 4.49
N ASN A 149 -26.12 18.32 4.63
CA ASN A 149 -25.49 18.04 5.94
C ASN A 149 -24.12 18.72 6.06
#